data_AF-A0A1X7VCN9-F1
#
_entry.id   AF-A0A1X7VCN9-F1
#
_cell.length_a   1.000
_cell.length_b   1.000
_cell.length_c   1.000
_cell.angle_alpha   90.00
_cell.angle_beta   90.00
_cell.angle_gamma   90.00
#
_symmetry.space_group_name_H-M   'P 1'
#
loop_
_entity.id
_entity.type
_entity.pdbx_description
1 polymer ?
#
loop_
_entity_poly.entity_id
_entity_poly.type
_entity_poly.pdbx_seq_one_letter_code
_entity_poly.pdbx_strand_id
1 'polypeptide(L)'
;MREKRTFISLVCETIMNSINCDGEGGWTRVGYLNMTQSGATCLNGLIQKNYTNIDHPLCVCGQLRGYQFYGTQAFKRIGGSGYNSNSLEDFTVDGVSITHGSNPRKHIWAYVGSYSEDSTDNCACPCNTGYSGGLDLNATFIGSHYYCESGLNPGQPFSAVLYATDPLWDGQQCDDQESTCCPANSKMPWFYRSLDTQTTDDIELRLCDGRKEPSDIGDSPLDIIELYIK
;
A
#
# COMPACT_ATOMS: atom_id res chain seq x y z
N MET A 1 -4.16 11.87 -20.67
CA MET A 1 -4.56 11.88 -19.25
C MET A 1 -3.52 12.66 -18.47
N ARG A 2 -3.93 13.67 -17.69
CA ARG A 2 -3.02 14.33 -16.74
C ARG A 2 -2.93 13.41 -15.54
N GLU A 3 -1.84 12.66 -15.47
CA GLU A 3 -1.43 11.91 -14.29
C GLU A 3 -1.29 12.93 -13.14
N LYS A 4 -2.22 12.94 -12.18
CA LYS A 4 -2.02 13.69 -10.94
C LYS A 4 -1.00 12.91 -10.13
N ARG A 5 0.28 13.14 -10.42
CA ARG A 5 1.38 12.61 -9.60
C ARG A 5 1.43 13.44 -8.33
N THR A 6 0.88 12.93 -7.24
CA THR A 6 1.13 13.47 -5.90
C THR A 6 2.45 12.89 -5.44
N PHE A 7 3.54 13.61 -5.70
CA PHE A 7 4.84 13.29 -5.12
C PHE A 7 4.83 13.79 -3.68
N ILE A 8 4.66 12.88 -2.72
CA ILE A 8 4.79 13.19 -1.30
C ILE A 8 6.29 13.16 -0.98
N SER A 9 6.86 14.26 -0.50
CA SER A 9 8.25 14.32 -0.03
C SER A 9 8.29 14.84 1.41
N LEU A 10 9.01 14.13 2.27
CA LEU A 10 8.88 14.22 3.72
C LEU A 10 10.23 14.49 4.40
N VAL A 11 10.16 15.11 5.58
CA VAL A 11 11.31 15.61 6.34
C VAL A 11 11.83 14.55 7.34
N CYS A 12 13.17 14.46 7.47
CA CYS A 12 13.83 13.75 8.58
C CYS A 12 13.83 14.59 9.86
N GLU A 13 13.52 13.95 10.98
CA GLU A 13 14.45 13.87 12.12
C GLU A 13 14.04 12.79 13.11
N THR A 14 15.07 12.25 13.78
CA THR A 14 15.16 11.26 14.86
C THR A 14 15.06 9.76 14.51
N ILE A 15 16.13 9.08 14.95
CA ILE A 15 16.40 7.64 14.96
C ILE A 15 15.20 6.91 15.57
N MET A 16 14.61 5.99 14.82
CA MET A 16 13.56 5.14 15.34
C MET A 16 14.18 4.04 16.22
N ASN A 17 13.76 3.96 17.48
CA ASN A 17 14.16 2.87 18.38
C ASN A 17 13.37 1.60 18.05
N SER A 18 14.04 0.66 17.40
CA SER A 18 14.04 -0.79 17.63
C SER A 18 12.73 -1.60 17.72
N ILE A 19 11.53 -1.11 17.39
CA ILE A 19 10.31 -1.94 17.51
C ILE A 19 9.58 -2.17 16.19
N ASN A 20 9.65 -1.25 15.22
CA ASN A 20 8.63 -1.20 14.16
C ASN A 20 9.07 -1.65 12.75
N CYS A 21 10.37 -1.74 12.44
CA CYS A 21 10.84 -2.22 11.12
C CYS A 21 11.43 -3.64 11.19
N ASP A 22 12.71 -3.69 11.55
CA ASP A 22 13.52 -4.90 11.75
C ASP A 22 13.84 -5.15 13.23
N GLY A 23 13.40 -4.26 14.12
CA GLY A 23 13.76 -4.32 15.53
C GLY A 23 15.10 -3.68 15.86
N GLU A 24 15.76 -3.04 14.88
CA GLU A 24 17.07 -2.41 15.03
C GLU A 24 16.99 -0.88 14.85
N GLY A 25 18.05 -0.18 15.24
CA GLY A 25 18.22 1.25 14.95
C GLY A 25 18.79 1.51 13.56
N GLY A 26 19.01 2.79 13.24
CA GLY A 26 19.64 3.24 11.99
C GLY A 26 18.67 3.69 10.90
N TRP A 27 17.37 3.62 11.16
CA TRP A 27 16.32 4.06 10.24
C TRP A 27 16.24 5.58 10.13
N THR A 28 16.23 6.05 8.90
CA THR A 28 16.04 7.46 8.54
C THR A 28 14.63 7.65 7.98
N ARG A 29 13.82 8.46 8.66
CA ARG A 29 12.47 8.81 8.17
C ARG A 29 12.57 9.67 6.92
N VAL A 30 12.05 9.15 5.81
CA VAL A 30 11.93 9.84 4.51
C VAL A 30 10.47 10.11 4.14
N GLY A 31 9.55 9.63 4.99
CA GLY A 31 8.09 9.66 4.88
C GLY A 31 7.38 9.98 6.20
N TYR A 32 6.61 11.07 6.34
CA TYR A 32 5.66 11.32 7.41
C TYR A 32 4.44 12.17 6.98
N LEU A 33 3.25 11.59 7.04
CA LEU A 33 1.97 12.28 7.04
C LEU A 33 1.15 11.72 8.22
N ASN A 34 0.58 12.60 9.03
CA ASN A 34 -0.38 12.21 10.07
C ASN A 34 -1.50 13.24 10.15
N MET A 35 -2.64 12.90 9.56
CA MET A 35 -3.82 13.77 9.48
C MET A 35 -4.71 13.70 10.73
N THR A 36 -4.39 12.83 11.71
CA THR A 36 -5.10 12.79 13.00
C THR A 36 -4.72 13.96 13.92
N GLN A 37 -3.59 14.60 13.66
CA GLN A 37 -3.10 15.72 14.44
C GLN A 37 -3.78 17.02 13.99
N SER A 38 -4.52 17.66 14.90
CA SER A 38 -5.17 18.95 14.62
C SER A 38 -4.12 20.00 14.25
N GLY A 39 -4.22 20.55 13.03
CA GLY A 39 -3.25 21.53 12.52
C GLY A 39 -2.11 20.94 11.68
N ALA A 40 -2.12 19.63 11.41
CA ALA A 40 -1.25 19.05 10.40
C ALA A 40 -1.54 19.69 9.03
N THR A 41 -0.55 20.37 8.47
CA THR A 41 -0.61 20.92 7.11
C THR A 41 0.18 20.01 6.17
N CYS A 42 -0.31 19.78 4.95
CA CYS A 42 0.50 19.17 3.90
C CYS A 42 1.83 19.96 3.76
N LEU A 43 2.96 19.26 3.76
CA LEU A 43 4.28 19.88 3.66
C LEU A 43 4.42 20.68 2.34
N ASN A 44 5.07 21.83 2.42
CA ASN A 44 5.36 22.67 1.26
C ASN A 44 6.57 22.12 0.48
N GLY A 45 6.30 21.27 -0.52
CA GLY A 45 7.23 20.96 -1.60
C GLY A 45 8.17 19.76 -1.40
N LEU A 46 8.93 19.45 -2.46
CA LEU A 46 9.84 18.32 -2.55
C LEU A 46 11.21 18.63 -1.94
N ILE A 47 11.73 17.74 -1.08
CA ILE A 47 13.10 17.76 -0.56
C ILE A 47 13.81 16.52 -1.11
N GLN A 48 14.78 16.73 -2.00
CA GLN A 48 15.69 15.68 -2.45
C GLN A 48 16.79 15.46 -1.40
N LYS A 49 16.98 14.22 -0.96
CA LYS A 49 18.11 13.81 -0.11
C LYS A 49 18.96 12.81 -0.88
N ASN A 50 20.23 13.15 -1.07
CA ASN A 50 21.21 12.27 -1.70
C ASN A 50 22.00 11.55 -0.61
N TYR A 51 21.98 10.23 -0.61
CA TYR A 51 22.82 9.40 0.25
C TYR A 51 23.93 8.79 -0.60
N THR A 52 25.18 8.95 -0.17
CA THR A 52 26.36 8.40 -0.85
C THR A 52 27.11 7.47 0.10
N ASN A 53 27.73 6.42 -0.42
CA ASN A 53 28.53 5.45 0.35
C ASN A 53 27.73 4.62 1.37
N ILE A 54 26.54 4.15 0.99
CA ILE A 54 25.79 3.15 1.77
C ILE A 54 26.48 1.79 1.56
N ASP A 55 27.00 1.19 2.62
CA ASP A 55 27.77 -0.07 2.60
C ASP A 55 26.91 -1.32 2.88
N HIS A 56 25.62 -1.14 3.12
CA HIS A 56 24.62 -2.20 3.24
C HIS A 56 23.56 -2.11 2.13
N PRO A 57 22.77 -3.18 1.89
CA PRO A 57 21.60 -3.11 1.01
C PRO A 57 20.65 -2.00 1.46
N LEU A 58 20.00 -1.32 0.50
CA LEU A 58 18.97 -0.34 0.82
C LEU A 58 17.78 -1.08 1.42
N CYS A 59 17.47 -0.79 2.68
CA CYS A 59 16.29 -1.32 3.34
C CYS A 59 15.20 -0.26 3.38
N VAL A 60 13.96 -0.67 3.12
CA VAL A 60 12.78 0.19 3.13
C VAL A 60 11.76 -0.38 4.11
N CYS A 61 11.18 0.49 4.91
CA CYS A 61 10.18 0.14 5.90
C CYS A 61 9.16 1.26 5.99
N GLY A 62 7.95 0.95 6.43
CA GLY A 62 6.95 1.98 6.67
C GLY A 62 5.67 1.42 7.22
N GLN A 63 4.78 2.32 7.61
CA GLN A 63 3.40 2.01 7.92
C GLN A 63 2.46 2.94 7.18
N LEU A 64 1.32 2.42 6.79
CA LEU A 64 0.23 3.20 6.24
C LEU A 64 -1.06 2.79 6.94
N ARG A 65 -1.93 3.77 7.12
CA ARG A 65 -3.32 3.55 7.47
C ARG A 65 -4.20 4.32 6.52
N GLY A 66 -5.23 3.64 6.05
CA GLY A 66 -6.23 4.21 5.18
C GLY A 66 -7.63 3.86 5.63
N TYR A 67 -8.58 4.20 4.78
CA TYR A 67 -9.98 3.90 4.96
C TYR A 67 -10.56 3.49 3.62
N GLN A 68 -11.60 2.67 3.64
CA GLN A 68 -12.37 2.41 2.44
C GLN A 68 -13.39 3.54 2.24
N PHE A 69 -13.41 4.13 1.05
CA PHE A 69 -14.53 4.95 0.59
C PHE A 69 -15.21 4.22 -0.56
N TYR A 70 -16.51 3.95 -0.40
CA TYR A 70 -17.29 3.15 -1.36
C TYR A 70 -16.69 1.75 -1.62
N GLY A 71 -16.47 1.35 -2.88
CA GLY A 71 -16.02 0.01 -3.26
C GLY A 71 -14.65 0.00 -3.91
N THR A 72 -13.62 -0.17 -3.11
CA THR A 72 -12.31 -0.63 -3.58
C THR A 72 -12.42 -2.06 -4.13
N GLN A 73 -11.53 -2.47 -5.03
CA GLN A 73 -11.65 -3.73 -5.78
C GLN A 73 -10.34 -4.53 -5.81
N ALA A 74 -9.56 -4.40 -4.75
CA ALA A 74 -8.30 -5.07 -4.53
C ALA A 74 -7.32 -4.87 -5.70
N PHE A 75 -7.14 -5.92 -6.50
CA PHE A 75 -6.27 -5.91 -7.65
C PHE A 75 -7.08 -5.98 -8.93
N LYS A 76 -6.86 -5.03 -9.84
CA LYS A 76 -7.44 -5.05 -11.19
C LYS A 76 -6.36 -5.29 -12.23
N ARG A 77 -6.60 -6.30 -13.08
CA ARG A 77 -5.79 -6.53 -14.28
C ARG A 77 -6.24 -5.55 -15.37
N ILE A 78 -5.34 -4.67 -15.79
CA ILE A 78 -5.59 -3.72 -16.88
C ILE A 78 -5.01 -4.31 -18.16
N GLY A 79 -5.80 -5.14 -18.86
CA GLY A 79 -5.40 -5.70 -20.15
C GLY A 79 -6.56 -6.40 -20.84
N GLY A 80 -6.51 -6.55 -22.16
CA GLY A 80 -7.32 -7.53 -22.89
C GLY A 80 -6.60 -8.88 -22.94
N SER A 81 -7.07 -9.81 -23.77
CA SER A 81 -6.34 -11.07 -24.05
C SER A 81 -4.89 -10.78 -24.49
N GLY A 82 -3.90 -11.14 -23.66
CA GLY A 82 -2.48 -10.80 -23.87
C GLY A 82 -1.71 -10.33 -22.62
N TYR A 83 -2.31 -10.41 -21.43
CA TYR A 83 -1.72 -10.01 -20.15
C TYR A 83 -0.29 -10.50 -19.93
N ASN A 84 0.60 -9.59 -19.53
CA ASN A 84 1.90 -9.93 -18.98
C ASN A 84 1.83 -9.85 -17.44
N SER A 85 1.78 -10.99 -16.76
CA SER A 85 1.74 -11.08 -15.28
C SER A 85 2.97 -10.50 -14.58
N ASN A 86 4.00 -10.12 -15.34
CA ASN A 86 5.25 -9.56 -14.85
C ASN A 86 5.37 -8.04 -15.06
N SER A 87 4.31 -7.37 -15.53
CA SER A 87 4.29 -5.91 -15.76
C SER A 87 3.50 -5.17 -14.69
N LEU A 88 4.16 -4.26 -13.98
CA LEU A 88 3.54 -3.29 -13.06
C LEU A 88 2.54 -2.35 -13.75
N GLU A 89 2.66 -2.18 -15.06
CA GLU A 89 1.81 -1.26 -15.83
C GLU A 89 0.49 -1.93 -16.27
N ASP A 90 0.38 -3.26 -16.19
CA ASP A 90 -0.83 -4.03 -16.52
C ASP A 90 -1.62 -4.44 -15.26
N PHE A 91 -1.23 -3.90 -14.10
CA PHE A 91 -1.74 -4.28 -12.80
C PHE A 91 -2.00 -3.05 -11.94
N THR A 92 -3.26 -2.79 -11.62
CA THR A 92 -3.63 -1.70 -10.71
C THR A 92 -4.00 -2.22 -9.34
N VAL A 93 -3.59 -1.43 -8.36
CA VAL A 93 -3.87 -1.61 -6.95
C VAL A 93 -4.89 -0.55 -6.57
N ASP A 94 -6.02 -0.93 -5.99
CA ASP A 94 -6.91 0.01 -5.32
C ASP A 94 -6.33 0.25 -3.92
N GLY A 95 -5.65 1.38 -3.73
CA GLY A 95 -4.88 1.66 -2.53
C GLY A 95 -3.51 2.24 -2.85
N VAL A 96 -2.45 1.77 -2.18
CA VAL A 96 -1.11 2.35 -2.29
C VAL A 96 -0.11 1.36 -2.89
N SER A 97 0.66 1.83 -3.87
CA SER A 97 1.82 1.14 -4.43
C SER A 97 3.10 1.87 -4.04
N ILE A 98 4.04 1.15 -3.44
CA ILE A 98 5.38 1.62 -3.11
C ILE A 98 6.36 0.93 -4.04
N THR A 99 7.07 1.73 -4.83
CA THR A 99 7.99 1.24 -5.87
C THR A 99 9.31 1.99 -5.84
N HIS A 100 10.33 1.46 -6.50
CA HIS A 100 11.51 2.24 -6.87
C HIS A 100 11.82 2.11 -8.36
N GLY A 101 12.55 3.10 -8.88
CA GLY A 101 12.94 3.18 -10.28
C GLY A 101 11.80 3.70 -11.14
N SER A 102 12.11 4.24 -12.31
CA SER A 102 11.12 4.93 -13.15
C SER A 102 10.73 4.16 -14.41
N ASN A 103 11.56 3.25 -14.92
CA ASN A 103 11.26 2.45 -16.11
C ASN A 103 12.20 1.22 -16.28
N PRO A 104 11.77 -0.02 -15.96
CA PRO A 104 10.51 -0.33 -15.29
C PRO A 104 10.57 0.09 -13.81
N ARG A 105 9.42 0.45 -13.25
CA ARG A 105 9.24 0.50 -11.80
C ARG A 105 9.46 -0.90 -11.22
N LYS A 106 9.94 -0.98 -9.99
CA LYS A 106 10.19 -2.22 -9.25
C LYS A 106 9.40 -2.19 -7.95
N HIS A 107 8.76 -3.31 -7.62
CA HIS A 107 7.83 -3.41 -6.48
C HIS A 107 8.55 -3.52 -5.14
N ILE A 108 8.14 -2.68 -4.18
CA ILE A 108 8.56 -2.76 -2.78
C ILE A 108 7.40 -3.30 -1.93
N TRP A 109 6.26 -2.64 -1.93
CA TRP A 109 5.11 -3.07 -1.13
C TRP A 109 3.81 -2.53 -1.71
N ALA A 110 2.69 -3.18 -1.40
CA ALA A 110 1.35 -2.69 -1.71
C ALA A 110 0.45 -2.73 -0.48
N TYR A 111 -0.37 -1.71 -0.32
CA TYR A 111 -1.47 -1.65 0.65
C TYR A 111 -2.76 -1.59 -0.15
N VAL A 112 -3.63 -2.58 0.03
CA VAL A 112 -4.70 -2.88 -0.93
C VAL A 112 -6.05 -2.89 -0.23
N GLY A 113 -7.00 -2.09 -0.71
CA GLY A 113 -8.39 -2.12 -0.26
C GLY A 113 -9.20 -3.09 -1.12
N SER A 114 -9.92 -4.03 -0.51
CA SER A 114 -10.86 -4.91 -1.24
C SER A 114 -12.31 -4.44 -1.11
N TYR A 115 -13.25 -5.18 -1.69
CA TYR A 115 -14.63 -4.73 -1.80
C TYR A 115 -15.43 -4.82 -0.50
N SER A 116 -15.32 -5.95 0.21
CA SER A 116 -15.94 -6.22 1.50
C SER A 116 -15.25 -7.40 2.17
N GLU A 117 -15.43 -7.53 3.48
CA GLU A 117 -14.74 -8.56 4.28
C GLU A 117 -15.15 -9.98 3.87
N ASP A 118 -16.38 -10.13 3.34
CA ASP A 118 -16.93 -11.41 2.87
C ASP A 118 -16.71 -11.69 1.38
N SER A 119 -16.04 -10.77 0.67
CA SER A 119 -15.76 -10.94 -0.75
C SER A 119 -14.82 -12.13 -1.00
N THR A 120 -15.11 -12.92 -2.03
CA THR A 120 -14.27 -14.05 -2.47
C THR A 120 -14.02 -14.05 -3.98
N ASP A 121 -14.54 -13.09 -4.73
CA ASP A 121 -14.40 -13.01 -6.18
C ASP A 121 -13.16 -12.23 -6.61
N ASN A 122 -13.15 -11.68 -7.83
CA ASN A 122 -12.03 -10.88 -8.36
C ASN A 122 -11.96 -9.44 -7.82
N CYS A 123 -12.78 -9.07 -6.84
CA CYS A 123 -12.68 -7.82 -6.08
C CYS A 123 -12.25 -8.05 -4.62
N ALA A 124 -12.08 -9.31 -4.22
CA ALA A 124 -11.62 -9.72 -2.90
C ALA A 124 -10.09 -9.63 -2.78
N CYS A 125 -9.61 -9.59 -1.54
CA CYS A 125 -8.21 -9.82 -1.26
C CYS A 125 -7.79 -11.25 -1.69
N PRO A 126 -6.68 -11.44 -2.41
CA PRO A 126 -6.21 -12.78 -2.79
C PRO A 126 -5.84 -13.68 -1.62
N CYS A 127 -5.58 -13.10 -0.45
CA CYS A 127 -5.37 -13.83 0.80
C CYS A 127 -6.67 -14.31 1.46
N ASN A 128 -7.86 -13.89 1.00
CA ASN A 128 -9.12 -14.29 1.61
C ASN A 128 -9.35 -15.80 1.55
N THR A 129 -9.93 -16.34 2.62
CA THR A 129 -10.38 -17.73 2.67
C THR A 129 -11.44 -17.97 1.60
N GLY A 130 -11.19 -18.91 0.69
CA GLY A 130 -12.11 -19.23 -0.40
C GLY A 130 -11.99 -18.32 -1.63
N TYR A 131 -10.91 -17.53 -1.74
CA TYR A 131 -10.66 -16.69 -2.92
C TYR A 131 -10.79 -17.47 -4.24
N SER A 132 -11.62 -16.95 -5.14
CA SER A 132 -12.04 -17.52 -6.42
C SER A 132 -11.85 -16.56 -7.60
N GLY A 133 -11.24 -15.39 -7.38
CA GLY A 133 -11.01 -14.37 -8.40
C GLY A 133 -9.94 -14.70 -9.46
N GLY A 134 -9.28 -15.86 -9.37
CA GLY A 134 -8.36 -16.37 -10.39
C GLY A 134 -7.01 -15.64 -10.51
N LEU A 135 -6.70 -14.77 -9.55
CA LEU A 135 -5.39 -14.12 -9.43
C LEU A 135 -4.47 -14.90 -8.50
N ASP A 136 -3.36 -15.40 -9.04
CA ASP A 136 -2.26 -15.94 -8.25
C ASP A 136 -1.15 -14.89 -8.14
N LEU A 137 -1.02 -14.25 -6.98
CA LEU A 137 0.02 -13.24 -6.73
C LEU A 137 1.43 -13.82 -6.69
N ASN A 138 1.60 -15.11 -6.36
CA ASN A 138 2.91 -15.75 -6.36
C ASN A 138 3.49 -15.86 -7.79
N ALA A 139 2.62 -15.85 -8.80
CA ALA A 139 3.00 -15.80 -10.21
C ALA A 139 3.14 -14.37 -10.76
N THR A 140 3.21 -13.36 -9.88
CA THR A 140 3.39 -11.94 -10.24
C THR A 140 4.59 -11.34 -9.51
N PHE A 141 5.00 -10.15 -9.92
CA PHE A 141 6.07 -9.39 -9.26
C PHE A 141 5.71 -8.93 -7.83
N ILE A 142 4.43 -8.97 -7.44
CA ILE A 142 3.98 -8.60 -6.08
C ILE A 142 4.38 -9.68 -5.08
N GLY A 143 4.15 -10.94 -5.44
CA GLY A 143 4.39 -12.08 -4.56
C GLY A 143 3.63 -11.92 -3.24
N SER A 144 4.36 -12.08 -2.12
CA SER A 144 3.85 -11.91 -0.76
C SER A 144 4.04 -10.51 -0.18
N HIS A 145 4.47 -9.52 -0.98
CA HIS A 145 4.83 -8.19 -0.50
C HIS A 145 3.65 -7.22 -0.58
N TYR A 146 2.56 -7.55 0.13
CA TYR A 146 1.36 -6.74 0.18
C TYR A 146 0.60 -6.94 1.49
N TYR A 147 -0.21 -5.95 1.83
CA TYR A 147 -1.30 -6.04 2.79
C TYR A 147 -2.61 -5.79 2.07
N CYS A 148 -3.65 -6.52 2.44
CA CYS A 148 -4.96 -6.37 1.86
C CYS A 148 -6.03 -6.51 2.93
N GLU A 149 -7.01 -5.62 2.90
CA GLU A 149 -8.07 -5.51 3.91
C GLU A 149 -9.27 -4.80 3.30
N SER A 150 -10.42 -4.85 3.95
CA SER A 150 -11.60 -4.06 3.61
C SER A 150 -12.25 -3.48 4.86
N GLY A 151 -12.89 -2.32 4.72
CA GLY A 151 -13.61 -1.68 5.83
C GLY A 151 -15.12 -1.87 5.74
N LEU A 152 -15.61 -2.55 4.70
CA LEU A 152 -17.03 -2.84 4.52
C LEU A 152 -17.36 -4.20 5.14
N ASN A 153 -17.95 -4.15 6.34
CA ASN A 153 -18.41 -5.31 7.09
C ASN A 153 -19.51 -6.11 6.36
N PRO A 154 -19.62 -7.43 6.59
CA PRO A 154 -20.62 -8.26 5.96
C PRO A 154 -22.05 -7.80 6.30
N GLY A 155 -22.88 -7.69 5.26
CA GLY A 155 -24.28 -7.26 5.41
C GLY A 155 -24.47 -5.75 5.61
N GLN A 156 -23.41 -4.95 5.71
CA GLN A 156 -23.53 -3.49 5.66
C GLN A 156 -23.88 -3.05 4.22
N PRO A 157 -24.79 -2.07 4.03
CA PRO A 157 -25.16 -1.62 2.70
C PRO A 157 -24.01 -0.88 2.02
N PHE A 158 -23.69 -1.36 0.82
CA PHE A 158 -22.76 -0.70 -0.08
C PHE A 158 -23.26 0.70 -0.46
N SER A 159 -22.57 1.75 0.00
CA SER A 159 -22.97 3.16 -0.23
C SER A 159 -21.77 4.09 -0.33
N ALA A 160 -21.97 5.28 -0.92
CA ALA A 160 -20.96 6.32 -1.16
C ALA A 160 -20.53 7.04 0.13
N VAL A 161 -20.01 6.27 1.08
CA VAL A 161 -19.61 6.71 2.41
C VAL A 161 -18.18 6.27 2.72
N LEU A 162 -17.60 6.94 3.71
CA LEU A 162 -16.33 6.53 4.32
C LEU A 162 -16.62 5.51 5.42
N TYR A 163 -16.05 4.31 5.31
CA TYR A 163 -16.11 3.29 6.35
C TYR A 163 -15.04 3.57 7.40
N ALA A 164 -15.29 4.57 8.25
CA ALA A 164 -14.30 5.11 9.18
C ALA A 164 -14.12 4.30 10.48
N THR A 165 -15.05 3.39 10.77
CA THR A 165 -15.02 2.52 11.95
C THR A 165 -14.07 1.35 11.79
N ASP A 166 -13.62 1.10 10.57
CA ASP A 166 -12.78 -0.02 10.21
C ASP A 166 -11.61 0.47 9.33
N PRO A 167 -10.54 0.97 9.95
CA PRO A 167 -9.40 1.53 9.22
C PRO A 167 -8.61 0.43 8.53
N LEU A 168 -8.35 0.63 7.23
CA LEU A 168 -7.58 -0.32 6.44
C LEU A 168 -6.12 -0.41 6.90
N TRP A 169 -5.64 -1.65 6.95
CA TRP A 169 -4.24 -2.06 7.09
C TRP A 169 -3.65 -1.81 8.47
N ASP A 170 -4.50 -1.58 9.47
CA ASP A 170 -4.07 -1.40 10.86
C ASP A 170 -3.85 -2.73 11.61
N GLY A 171 -4.14 -3.85 10.94
CA GLY A 171 -3.97 -5.21 11.46
C GLY A 171 -5.04 -5.61 12.48
N GLN A 172 -6.15 -4.89 12.53
CA GLN A 172 -7.29 -5.15 13.40
C GLN A 172 -8.56 -5.35 12.56
N GLN A 173 -9.63 -5.84 13.19
CA GLN A 173 -10.93 -6.11 12.56
C GLN A 173 -10.93 -6.97 11.28
N CYS A 174 -9.84 -7.66 10.96
CA CYS A 174 -9.83 -8.60 9.85
C CYS A 174 -10.56 -9.90 10.23
N ASP A 175 -11.88 -9.84 10.18
CA ASP A 175 -12.77 -10.93 10.52
C ASP A 175 -13.12 -11.76 9.27
N ASP A 176 -13.97 -12.76 9.44
CA ASP A 176 -14.58 -13.55 8.35
C ASP A 176 -13.56 -14.07 7.29
N GLN A 177 -13.79 -13.81 5.99
CA GLN A 177 -12.95 -14.33 4.92
C GLN A 177 -11.57 -13.65 4.86
N GLU A 178 -11.40 -12.44 5.40
CA GLU A 178 -10.11 -11.73 5.39
C GLU A 178 -9.22 -11.99 6.60
N SER A 179 -9.67 -12.81 7.56
CA SER A 179 -8.85 -13.23 8.72
C SER A 179 -7.46 -13.79 8.37
N THR A 180 -7.29 -14.37 7.19
CA THR A 180 -6.01 -14.87 6.67
C THR A 180 -5.10 -13.77 6.11
N CYS A 181 -5.64 -12.59 5.83
CA CYS A 181 -4.90 -11.41 5.37
C CYS A 181 -4.19 -10.67 6.50
N CYS A 182 -4.72 -10.74 7.73
CA CYS A 182 -4.13 -10.11 8.92
C CYS A 182 -3.80 -11.15 10.00
N PRO A 183 -2.83 -12.05 9.76
CA PRO A 183 -2.50 -13.08 10.73
C PRO A 183 -1.93 -12.46 12.03
N ALA A 184 -2.16 -13.11 13.18
CA ALA A 184 -1.74 -12.61 14.50
C ALA A 184 -0.22 -12.34 14.65
N ASN A 185 0.61 -12.91 13.77
CA ASN A 185 2.06 -12.68 13.71
C ASN A 185 2.47 -11.69 12.61
N SER A 186 1.50 -11.03 11.96
CA SER A 186 1.76 -9.98 10.99
C SER A 186 2.51 -8.82 11.65
N LYS A 187 3.33 -8.15 10.86
CA LYS A 187 3.95 -6.88 11.24
C LYS A 187 3.03 -5.68 10.96
N MET A 188 1.83 -5.90 10.42
CA MET A 188 0.83 -4.84 10.16
C MET A 188 0.72 -3.87 11.35
N PRO A 189 0.66 -2.56 11.09
CA PRO A 189 0.65 -1.90 9.77
C PRO A 189 2.03 -1.80 9.09
N TRP A 190 3.10 -2.30 9.72
CA TRP A 190 4.49 -2.09 9.30
C TRP A 190 5.01 -3.12 8.30
N PHE A 191 5.52 -2.66 7.17
CA PHE A 191 6.29 -3.50 6.25
C PHE A 191 7.80 -3.32 6.42
N TYR A 192 8.56 -4.33 5.99
CA TYR A 192 10.00 -4.27 5.85
C TYR A 192 10.44 -5.00 4.57
N ARG A 193 11.32 -4.36 3.79
CA ARG A 193 11.96 -4.93 2.60
C ARG A 193 13.43 -4.56 2.56
N SER A 194 14.29 -5.56 2.49
CA SER A 194 15.65 -5.38 1.98
C SER A 194 15.60 -5.47 0.45
N LEU A 195 16.23 -4.52 -0.25
CA LEU A 195 16.37 -4.59 -1.70
C LEU A 195 17.66 -5.35 -2.03
N ASP A 196 17.56 -6.40 -2.86
CA ASP A 196 18.68 -7.31 -3.14
C ASP A 196 19.83 -6.68 -3.95
N THR A 197 19.61 -5.46 -4.46
CA THR A 197 20.59 -4.71 -5.25
C THR A 197 20.74 -3.30 -4.71
N GLN A 198 21.98 -2.81 -4.60
CA GLN A 198 22.22 -1.38 -4.41
C GLN A 198 21.55 -0.60 -5.54
N THR A 199 20.84 0.46 -5.18
CA THR A 199 20.14 1.32 -6.14
C THR A 199 20.25 2.79 -5.72
N THR A 200 20.26 3.67 -6.72
CA THR A 200 20.10 5.13 -6.56
C THR A 200 18.73 5.59 -7.05
N ASP A 201 17.82 4.65 -7.29
CA ASP A 201 16.48 4.94 -7.75
C ASP A 201 15.69 5.74 -6.70
N ASP A 202 14.84 6.64 -7.17
CA ASP A 202 13.83 7.26 -6.32
C ASP A 202 12.85 6.20 -5.80
N ILE A 203 12.48 6.30 -4.53
CA ILE A 203 11.34 5.57 -3.97
C ILE A 203 10.08 6.41 -4.21
N GLU A 204 9.10 5.81 -4.86
CA GLU A 204 7.83 6.42 -5.21
C GLU A 204 6.70 5.75 -4.42
N LEU A 205 5.85 6.55 -3.79
CA LEU A 205 4.57 6.13 -3.22
C LEU A 205 3.45 6.71 -4.08
N ARG A 206 2.57 5.85 -4.58
CA ARG A 206 1.41 6.23 -5.39
C ARG A 206 0.13 5.78 -4.72
N LEU A 207 -0.80 6.71 -4.55
CA LEU A 207 -2.20 6.38 -4.32
C LEU A 207 -2.83 6.08 -5.69
N CYS A 208 -3.33 4.86 -5.83
CA CYS A 208 -3.83 4.29 -7.05
C CYS A 208 -5.31 3.92 -6.90
N ASP A 209 -6.02 4.05 -8.02
CA ASP A 209 -7.37 3.55 -8.21
C ASP A 209 -7.35 2.75 -9.53
N GLY A 210 -7.80 1.50 -9.47
CA GLY A 210 -7.88 0.56 -10.57
C GLY A 210 -9.10 0.75 -11.46
N ARG A 211 -9.99 1.68 -11.13
CA ARG A 211 -11.13 2.03 -11.97
C ARG A 211 -10.72 3.11 -12.98
N LYS A 212 -11.20 2.95 -14.22
CA LYS A 212 -10.82 3.82 -15.36
C LYS A 212 -11.76 5.01 -15.55
N GLU A 213 -12.93 5.00 -14.93
CA GLU A 213 -14.02 5.94 -15.25
C GLU A 213 -14.32 6.89 -14.08
N PRO A 214 -14.48 8.21 -14.34
CA PRO A 214 -14.72 9.22 -13.29
C PRO A 214 -16.02 9.05 -12.49
N SER A 215 -16.95 8.20 -12.93
CA SER A 215 -18.24 7.97 -12.28
C SER A 215 -18.21 6.85 -11.22
N ASP A 216 -17.13 6.07 -11.18
CA ASP A 216 -16.96 5.01 -10.21
C ASP A 216 -16.10 5.52 -9.05
N ILE A 217 -16.73 5.69 -7.89
CA ILE A 217 -16.18 6.43 -6.76
C ILE A 217 -15.56 5.49 -5.72
N GLY A 218 -14.58 4.65 -6.05
CA GLY A 218 -13.89 3.77 -5.08
C GLY A 218 -12.52 4.32 -4.70
N ASP A 219 -12.33 4.73 -3.45
CA ASP A 219 -11.09 5.39 -3.03
C ASP A 219 -10.55 4.79 -1.73
N SER A 220 -9.24 4.98 -1.49
CA SER A 220 -8.58 4.68 -0.22
C SER A 220 -7.98 5.94 0.41
N PRO A 221 -8.79 6.81 1.05
CA PRO A 221 -8.25 7.96 1.78
C PRO A 221 -7.23 7.53 2.83
N LEU A 222 -6.13 8.26 2.94
CA LEU A 222 -5.03 7.98 3.86
C LEU A 222 -5.00 9.00 4.99
N ASP A 223 -4.71 8.56 6.22
CA ASP A 223 -4.49 9.46 7.34
C ASP A 223 -3.09 9.33 7.96
N ILE A 224 -2.47 8.16 7.87
CA ILE A 224 -1.09 7.92 8.31
C ILE A 224 -0.25 7.40 7.14
N ILE A 225 0.90 8.03 6.93
CA ILE A 225 1.97 7.51 6.06
C ILE A 225 3.29 7.71 6.79
N GLU A 226 4.01 6.64 7.02
CA GLU A 226 5.40 6.70 7.46
C GLU A 226 6.28 5.85 6.55
N LEU A 227 7.42 6.40 6.15
CA LEU A 227 8.39 5.71 5.31
C LEU A 227 9.79 5.97 5.82
N TYR A 228 10.58 4.91 5.90
CA TYR A 228 11.92 4.89 6.43
C TYR A 228 12.84 4.15 5.47
N ILE A 229 14.08 4.61 5.39
CA ILE A 229 15.16 3.88 4.75
C ILE A 229 16.28 3.60 5.75
N LYS A 230 16.93 2.47 5.63
CA LYS A 230 18.19 2.17 6.30
C LYS A 230 19.20 1.95 5.19
#